data_AF-A0A256Z1G6-F1
#
_entry.id   AF-A0A256Z1G6-F1
#
_cell.length_a   1.000
_cell.length_b   1.000
_cell.length_c   1.000
_cell.angle_alpha   90.00
_cell.angle_beta   90.00
_cell.angle_gamma   90.00
#
_symmetry.space_group_name_H-M   'P 1'
#
loop_
_entity.id
_entity.type
_entity.pdbx_description
1 polymer ?
#
loop_
_entity_poly.entity_id
_entity_poly.type
_entity_poly.pdbx_seq_one_letter_code
_entity_poly.pdbx_strand_id
1 'polypeptide(L)' 'MEYIYAAMLLHKAGKPIDEENVTKVLETAGINVDPVRVKALVAAISAVDIEEVLKSASSFTKETNHTF' A
#
# COMPACT_ATOMS: atom_id res chain seq x y z
N MET A 1 3.33 -12.15 3.70
CA MET A 1 2.92 -11.35 2.51
C MET A 1 1.57 -10.65 2.73
N GLU A 2 0.73 -11.18 3.62
CA GLU A 2 -0.56 -10.68 4.08
C GLU A 2 -0.61 -9.17 4.42
N TYR A 3 0.42 -8.62 5.05
CA TYR A 3 0.51 -7.19 5.42
C TYR A 3 0.41 -6.26 4.20
N ILE A 4 1.05 -6.64 3.09
CA ILE A 4 1.06 -5.85 1.86
C ILE A 4 -0.34 -5.83 1.24
N TYR A 5 -1.05 -6.97 1.27
CA TYR A 5 -2.43 -7.05 0.78
C TYR A 5 -3.40 -6.26 1.65
N ALA A 6 -3.23 -6.29 2.97
CA ALA A 6 -4.02 -5.47 3.89
C ALA A 6 -3.81 -3.98 3.61
N ALA A 7 -2.56 -3.54 3.42
CA ALA A 7 -2.24 -2.17 3.05
C ALA A 7 -2.84 -1.75 1.70
N MET A 8 -2.74 -2.60 0.67
CA MET A 8 -3.36 -2.32 -0.63
C MET A 8 -4.89 -2.22 -0.53
N LEU A 9 -5.53 -3.08 0.28
CA LEU A 9 -6.97 -3.04 0.48
C LEU A 9 -7.40 -1.74 1.16
N LEU A 10 -6.70 -1.33 2.22
CA LEU A 10 -6.95 -0.08 2.92
C LEU A 10 -6.73 1.13 2.01
N HIS A 11 -5.64 1.12 1.23
CA HIS A 11 -5.36 2.16 0.24
C HIS A 11 -6.48 2.29 -0.79
N LYS A 12 -6.93 1.17 -1.38
CA LYS A 12 -8.02 1.16 -2.37
C LYS A 12 -9.36 1.58 -1.76
N ALA A 13 -9.58 1.32 -0.48
CA ALA A 13 -10.75 1.77 0.25
C ALA A 13 -10.68 3.26 0.68
N GLY A 14 -9.58 3.97 0.37
CA GLY A 14 -9.35 5.35 0.80
C GLY A 14 -9.19 5.50 2.32
N LYS A 15 -8.88 4.40 3.01
CA LYS A 15 -8.65 4.39 4.46
C LYS A 15 -7.16 4.58 4.77
N PRO A 16 -6.83 5.28 5.85
CA PRO A 16 -5.46 5.42 6.29
C PRO A 16 -4.89 4.05 6.70
N ILE A 17 -3.60 3.85 6.38
CA ILE A 17 -2.89 2.60 6.65
C ILE A 17 -2.19 2.75 8.00
N ASP A 18 -2.95 2.49 9.06
CA ASP A 18 -2.51 2.63 10.45
C ASP A 18 -2.39 1.28 11.13
N GLU A 19 -1.68 1.24 12.27
CA GLU A 19 -1.55 0.02 13.07
C GLU A 19 -2.91 -0.59 13.43
N GLU A 20 -3.89 0.23 13.80
CA GLU A 20 -5.22 -0.24 14.16
C GLU A 20 -5.98 -0.82 12.96
N ASN A 21 -5.93 -0.15 11.81
CA ASN A 21 -6.65 -0.55 10.61
C ASN A 21 -6.08 -1.84 10.01
N VAL A 22 -4.76 -1.95 9.95
CA VAL A 22 -4.08 -3.16 9.46
C VAL A 22 -4.33 -4.33 10.41
N THR A 23 -4.23 -4.10 11.72
CA THR A 23 -4.47 -5.14 12.73
C THR A 23 -5.90 -5.68 12.64
N LYS A 24 -6.92 -4.81 12.58
CA LYS A 24 -8.31 -5.25 12.42
C LYS A 24 -8.51 -6.11 11.18
N VAL A 25 -7.96 -5.70 10.03
CA VAL A 25 -8.11 -6.46 8.78
C VAL A 25 -7.49 -7.85 8.89
N LEU A 26 -6.29 -7.95 9.45
CA LEU A 26 -5.57 -9.21 9.60
C LEU A 26 -6.21 -10.11 10.67
N GLU A 27 -6.68 -9.56 11.78
CA GLU A 27 -7.41 -10.29 12.82
C GLU A 27 -8.74 -10.84 12.29
N THR A 28 -9.48 -10.04 11.51
CA THR A 28 -10.74 -10.49 10.89
C THR A 28 -10.50 -11.60 9.88
N ALA A 29 -9.33 -11.61 9.24
CA ALA A 29 -8.87 -12.68 8.36
C ALA A 29 -8.33 -13.91 9.11
N GLY A 30 -8.28 -13.90 10.45
CA GLY A 30 -7.76 -14.99 11.27
C GLY A 30 -6.23 -15.11 11.25
N ILE A 31 -5.52 -14.04 10.90
CA ILE A 31 -4.07 -14.02 10.77
C ILE A 31 -3.43 -13.44 12.04
N ASN A 32 -2.38 -14.08 12.54
CA ASN A 32 -1.63 -13.59 13.70
C ASN A 32 -0.84 -12.33 13.34
N VAL A 33 -1.20 -11.21 13.98
CA VAL A 33 -0.63 -9.89 13.71
C VAL A 33 0.66 -9.70 14.50
N ASP A 34 1.71 -9.28 13.81
CA ASP A 34 2.99 -8.92 14.40
C ASP A 34 3.16 -7.38 14.40
N PRO A 35 3.10 -6.74 15.56
CA PRO A 35 3.13 -5.28 15.67
C PRO A 35 4.46 -4.67 15.15
N VAL A 36 5.56 -5.42 15.16
CA VAL A 36 6.84 -4.94 14.63
C VAL A 36 6.76 -4.82 13.11
N ARG A 37 6.11 -5.79 12.45
CA ARG A 37 5.92 -5.78 11.00
C ARG A 37 4.90 -4.74 10.55
N VAL A 38 3.84 -4.52 11.33
CA VAL A 38 2.86 -3.46 11.04
C VAL A 38 3.54 -2.10 11.10
N LYS A 39 4.34 -1.82 12.13
CA LYS A 39 5.11 -0.57 12.24
C LYS A 39 6.07 -0.36 11.08
N ALA A 40 6.80 -1.39 10.68
CA ALA A 40 7.71 -1.33 9.54
C ALA A 40 6.96 -1.02 8.23
N LEU A 41 5.77 -1.61 8.05
CA LEU A 41 4.92 -1.37 6.88
C LEU A 41 4.40 0.07 6.85
N VAL A 42 3.85 0.57 7.96
CA VAL A 42 3.33 1.95 8.06
C VAL A 42 4.45 2.95 7.81
N ALA A 43 5.64 2.73 8.37
CA ALA A 43 6.81 3.58 8.14
C ALA A 43 7.27 3.56 6.67
N ALA A 44 7.26 2.38 6.03
CA ALA A 44 7.64 2.24 4.62
C ALA A 44 6.63 2.90 3.67
N ILE A 45 5.33 2.84 3.98
CA ILE A 45 4.28 3.45 3.13
C ILE A 45 4.18 4.96 3.34
N SER A 46 4.39 5.47 4.55
CA SER A 46 4.53 6.91 4.78
C SER A 46 5.70 7.53 4.02
N ALA A 47 6.69 6.73 3.63
CA ALA A 47 7.81 7.16 2.77
C ALA A 47 7.55 6.98 1.27
N VAL A 48 6.51 6.24 0.88
CA VAL A 48 6.13 5.97 -0.50
C VAL A 48 4.75 6.58 -0.74
N ASP A 49 4.72 7.81 -1.24
CA ASP A 49 3.50 8.44 -1.71
C ASP A 49 2.96 7.67 -2.92
N ILE A 50 1.97 6.81 -2.69
CA ILE A 50 1.36 5.98 -3.75
C ILE A 50 0.76 6.87 -4.85
N GLU A 51 0.35 8.10 -4.52
CA GLU A 51 -0.05 9.11 -5.52
C GLU A 51 1.10 9.54 -6.44
N GLU A 52 2.32 9.69 -5.92
CA GLU A 52 3.47 10.09 -6.72
C GLU A 52 3.88 8.97 -7.69
N VAL A 53 3.82 7.71 -7.22
CA VAL A 53 4.06 6.54 -8.07
C VAL A 53 2.99 6.38 -9.14
N LEU A 54 1.70 6.63 -8.83
CA LEU A 54 0.64 6.61 -9.85
C LEU A 54 0.82 7.72 -10.89
N LYS A 55 1.18 8.93 -10.46
CA LYS A 55 1.44 10.07 -11.37
C LYS A 55 2.62 9.78 -12.29
N SER A 56 3.65 9.13 -11.76
CA SER A 56 4.81 8.66 -12.53
C SER A 56 4.45 7.55 -13.51
N ALA A 57 3.58 6.61 -13.12
CA ALA A 57 3.12 5.52 -13.98
C ALA A 57 2.34 6.01 -15.21
N SER A 58 1.53 7.08 -15.06
CA SER A 58 0.89 7.75 -16.19
C SER A 58 1.87 8.52 -17.11
N SER A 59 3.06 8.87 -16.62
CA SER A 59 4.10 9.50 -17.45
C SER A 59 4.87 8.46 -18.28
N PHE A 60 5.10 7.26 -17.74
CA PHE A 60 5.76 6.16 -18.46
C PHE A 60 4.93 5.58 -19.62
N THR A 61 3.62 5.82 -19.68
CA THR A 61 2.77 5.35 -20.78
C THR A 61 2.71 6.31 -21.97
N LYS A 62 3.24 7.54 -21.87
CA LYS A 62 3.20 8.51 -22.97
C LYS A 62 4.43 8.47 -23.89
N GLU A 63 5.52 7.81 -23.48
CA GLU A 63 6.82 7.87 -24.18
C GLU A 63 7.19 6.62 -24.98
N THR A 64 6.23 5.72 -25.25
CA THR A 64 6.44 4.56 -26.14
C THR A 64 5.58 4.58 -27.42
N ASN A 65 4.80 5.65 -27.67
CA ASN A 65 3.97 5.80 -28.87
C ASN A 65 4.46 6.88 -29.86
N HIS A 66 5.77 7.05 -29.99
CA HIS A 66 6.42 7.85 -31.04
C HIS A 66 7.84 7.27 -31.15
N THR A 67 8.37 6.73 -32.24
CA THR A 67 8.16 6.99 -33.67
C THR A 67 9.06 5.99 -34.43
N PHE A 68 8.55 5.39 -35.52
CA PHE A 68 9.22 4.69 -36.64
C PHE A 68 10.40 3.73 -36.37
#